data_AF-A0A0G0AF77-F1
#
_entry.id   AF-A0A0G0AF77-F1
#
_cell.length_a   1.000
_cell.length_b   1.000
_cell.length_c   1.000
_cell.angle_alpha   90.00
_cell.angle_beta   90.00
_cell.angle_gamma   90.00
#
_symmetry.space_group_name_H-M   'P 1'
#
loop_
_entity.id
_entity.type
_entity.pdbx_description
1 polymer ?
#
loop_
_entity_poly.entity_id
_entity_poly.type
_entity_poly.pdbx_seq_one_letter_code
_entity_poly.pdbx_strand_id
1 'polypeptide(L)' 'MAKEKEPSSFAKASADKDQKTTSIGKVNKREIVDELKESYIDYAMSVIVARALPDVRDGLKPVHRKILYAMNE' A
#
# COMPACT_ATOMS: atom_id res chain seq x y z
N MET A 1 -36.50 -0.14 21.19
CA MET A 1 -36.00 -1.03 20.12
C MET A 1 -34.88 -0.26 19.42
N ALA A 2 -33.64 -0.56 19.79
CA ALA A 2 -32.46 0.13 19.29
C ALA A 2 -32.21 -0.35 17.86
N LYS A 3 -32.11 0.58 16.90
CA LYS A 3 -31.43 0.32 15.63
C LYS A 3 -30.12 1.09 15.67
N GLU A 4 -29.06 0.33 15.47
CA GLU A 4 -27.68 0.70 15.69
C GLU A 4 -27.27 1.88 14.83
N LYS A 5 -26.52 2.73 15.52
CA LYS A 5 -25.80 3.89 15.04
C LYS A 5 -24.69 3.37 14.12
N GLU A 6 -24.85 3.49 12.82
CA GLU A 6 -23.73 3.42 11.87
C GLU A 6 -22.79 4.59 12.17
N PRO A 7 -21.56 4.40 12.66
CA PRO A 7 -20.59 5.47 12.60
C PRO A 7 -20.00 5.49 11.19
N SER A 8 -20.59 6.30 10.32
CA SER A 8 -19.89 6.82 9.13
C SER A 8 -18.76 7.75 9.59
N SER A 9 -17.73 7.19 10.22
CA SER A 9 -16.54 7.91 10.64
C SER A 9 -15.52 7.95 9.49
N PHE A 10 -15.94 8.49 8.34
CA PHE A 10 -15.03 9.10 7.36
C PHE A 10 -14.73 10.55 7.76
N ALA A 11 -14.49 10.78 9.05
CA ALA A 11 -14.12 12.05 9.61
C ALA A 11 -12.83 11.87 10.41
N LYS A 12 -11.70 11.69 9.71
CA LYS A 12 -10.43 12.13 10.27
C LYS A 12 -10.13 13.51 9.71
N ALA A 13 -10.46 14.50 10.52
CA ALA A 13 -10.03 15.88 10.39
C ALA A 13 -8.51 15.89 10.17
N SER A 14 -8.08 16.28 8.98
CA SER A 14 -6.70 16.64 8.70
C SER A 14 -6.47 18.06 9.20
N ALA A 15 -6.40 18.22 10.51
CA ALA A 15 -6.09 19.49 11.17
C ALA A 15 -4.83 19.30 12.02
N ASP A 16 -3.68 19.21 11.36
CA ASP A 16 -2.42 19.83 11.83
C ASP A 16 -1.43 19.85 10.66
N LYS A 17 -1.23 21.02 10.05
CA LYS A 17 -0.15 21.27 9.09
C LYS A 17 0.91 22.14 9.76
N ASP A 18 1.59 21.59 10.77
CA ASP A 18 2.89 22.08 11.22
C ASP A 18 3.96 21.85 10.14
N GLN A 19 3.91 22.62 9.06
CA GLN A 19 5.00 22.71 8.09
C GLN A 19 6.12 23.57 8.68
N LYS A 20 7.03 22.97 9.45
CA LYS A 20 8.29 23.65 9.77
C LYS A 20 9.19 23.64 8.54
N THR A 21 9.31 24.79 7.89
CA THR A 21 10.32 25.04 6.84
C THR A 21 11.69 25.18 7.50
N THR A 22 12.41 24.07 7.61
CA THR A 22 13.86 24.10 7.86
C THR A 22 14.56 24.35 6.52
N SER A 23 15.70 25.04 6.52
CA SER A 23 16.49 25.45 5.34
C SER A 23 17.01 24.31 4.43
N ILE A 24 16.58 23.06 4.65
CA ILE A 24 17.02 21.83 3.98
C ILE A 24 15.85 21.13 3.23
N GLY A 25 14.61 21.63 3.32
CA GLY A 25 13.48 21.11 2.54
C GLY A 25 12.18 20.98 3.35
N LYS A 26 11.10 20.60 2.67
CA LYS A 26 9.78 20.40 3.29
C LYS A 26 9.76 19.06 4.03
N VAL A 27 9.74 19.10 5.37
CA VAL A 27 9.57 17.90 6.21
C VAL A 27 8.11 17.81 6.63
N ASN A 28 7.40 16.81 6.11
CA ASN A 28 6.03 16.50 6.54
C ASN A 28 6.11 15.55 7.74
N LYS A 29 5.62 15.98 8.89
CA LYS A 29 5.42 15.06 10.03
C LYS A 29 4.35 14.03 9.63
N ARG A 30 4.61 12.76 9.89
CA ARG A 30 3.69 11.63 9.67
C ARG A 30 3.56 10.86 10.97
N GLU A 31 2.34 10.43 11.30
CA GLU A 31 2.13 9.54 12.43
C GLU A 31 2.64 8.14 12.10
N ILE A 32 3.38 7.53 13.03
CA ILE A 32 3.99 6.20 12.84
C ILE A 32 2.94 5.11 12.63
N VAL A 33 1.76 5.24 13.26
CA VAL A 33 0.69 4.25 13.15
C VAL A 33 0.08 4.25 11.76
N ASP A 34 -0.15 5.44 11.19
CA ASP A 34 -0.69 5.57 9.84
C ASP A 34 0.34 5.11 8.79
N GLU A 35 1.62 5.47 8.95
CA GLU A 35 2.72 5.05 8.07
C GLU A 35 2.91 3.53 8.06
N LEU A 36 2.87 2.89 9.23
CA LEU A 36 3.07 1.46 9.37
C LEU A 36 1.93 0.66 8.73
N LYS A 37 0.69 1.17 8.83
CA LYS A 37 -0.46 0.57 8.16
C LYS A 37 -0.33 0.67 6.64
N GLU A 38 0.01 1.86 6.12
CA GLU A 38 0.16 2.10 4.68
C GLU A 38 1.28 1.23 4.10
N SER A 39 2.47 1.26 4.71
CA SER A 39 3.63 0.45 4.31
C SER A 39 3.35 -1.06 4.34
N TYR A 40 2.60 -1.53 5.35
CA TYR A 40 2.23 -2.94 5.45
C TYR A 40 1.30 -3.38 4.32
N ILE A 41 0.29 -2.56 4.01
CA ILE A 41 -0.67 -2.86 2.94
C ILE A 41 0.00 -2.81 1.57
N ASP A 42 0.87 -1.82 1.32
CA ASP A 42 1.60 -1.70 0.06
C ASP A 42 2.54 -2.90 -0.17
N TYR A 43 3.24 -3.34 0.87
CA TYR A 43 4.09 -4.51 0.79
C TYR A 43 3.27 -5.79 0.59
N ALA A 44 2.19 -5.98 1.36
CA ALA A 44 1.32 -7.15 1.24
C ALA A 44 0.70 -7.26 -0.15
N MET A 45 0.20 -6.15 -0.71
CA MET A 45 -0.43 -6.10 -2.02
C MET A 45 0.58 -6.41 -3.14
N SER A 46 1.80 -5.87 -3.04
CA SER A 46 2.90 -6.19 -3.97
C SER A 46 3.25 -7.68 -3.95
N VAL A 47 3.35 -8.29 -2.77
CA VAL A 47 3.66 -9.73 -2.64
C VAL A 47 2.53 -10.61 -3.22
N ILE A 48 1.26 -10.27 -2.96
CA ILE A 48 0.11 -11.03 -3.45
C ILE A 48 0.09 -11.06 -4.98
N VAL A 49 0.22 -9.89 -5.61
CA VAL A 49 0.09 -9.73 -7.06
C VAL A 49 1.33 -10.23 -7.81
N ALA A 50 2.52 -9.92 -7.31
CA ALA A 50 3.76 -10.09 -8.07
C ALA A 50 4.55 -11.37 -7.73
N ARG A 51 4.12 -12.16 -6.75
CA ARG A 51 4.91 -13.33 -6.31
C ARG A 51 4.10 -14.51 -5.80
N ALA A 52 3.11 -14.27 -4.97
CA ALA A 52 2.47 -15.33 -4.19
C ALA A 52 1.43 -16.11 -5.00
N LEU A 53 0.62 -15.44 -5.83
CA LEU A 53 -0.42 -16.08 -6.63
C LEU A 53 0.03 -16.28 -8.09
N PRO A 54 -0.12 -17.49 -8.65
CA PRO A 54 0.13 -17.72 -10.08
C PRO A 54 -0.99 -17.06 -10.92
N ASP A 55 -0.62 -16.59 -12.11
CA ASP A 55 -1.57 -16.02 -13.06
C ASP A 55 -2.52 -17.11 -13.57
N VAL A 56 -3.82 -16.84 -13.58
CA VAL A 56 -4.89 -17.82 -13.91
C VAL A 56 -4.77 -18.32 -15.35
N ARG A 57 -4.15 -17.52 -16.23
CA ARG A 57 -4.04 -17.82 -17.67
C ARG A 57 -3.01 -18.90 -17.96
N ASP A 58 -1.88 -18.86 -17.26
CA ASP A 58 -0.71 -19.67 -17.59
C ASP A 58 -0.30 -20.62 -16.47
N GLY A 59 -0.76 -20.40 -15.23
CA GLY A 59 -0.31 -21.13 -14.04
C GLY A 59 1.17 -20.92 -13.69
N LEU A 60 1.89 -20.08 -14.44
CA LEU A 60 3.31 -19.82 -14.27
C LEU A 60 3.55 -18.68 -13.28
N LYS A 61 4.51 -18.88 -12.37
CA LYS A 61 5.02 -17.80 -11.51
C LYS A 61 5.77 -16.76 -12.35
N PRO A 62 5.79 -15.47 -11.95
CA PRO A 62 6.45 -14.41 -12.71
C PRO A 62 7.94 -14.67 -13.05
N VAL A 63 8.62 -15.49 -12.24
CA VAL A 63 10.01 -15.92 -12.51
C VAL A 63 10.11 -16.79 -13.77
N HIS A 64 9.20 -17.75 -13.94
CA HIS A 64 9.23 -18.67 -15.09
C HIS A 64 8.98 -17.93 -16.39
N ARG A 65 8.03 -16.98 -16.39
CA ARG A 65 7.73 -16.11 -17.54
C ARG A 65 8.98 -15.34 -18.02
N LYS A 66 9.78 -14.80 -17.08
CA LYS A 66 11.01 -14.05 -17.41
C LYS A 66 12.10 -14.94 -18.00
N ILE A 67 12.26 -16.17 -17.48
CA ILE A 67 13.25 -17.12 -18.01
C ILE A 67 12.89 -17.54 -19.43
N LEU A 68 11.63 -17.91 -19.67
CA LEU A 68 11.17 -18.29 -21.00
C LEU A 68 11.28 -17.16 -22.02
N TYR A 69 10.99 -15.92 -21.61
CA TYR A 69 11.21 -14.74 -22.45
C TYR A 69 12.69 -14.57 -22.82
N ALA A 70 13.60 -14.63 -21.84
CA ALA A 70 15.03 -14.47 -22.06
C ALA A 70 15.69 -15.62 -22.85
N MET A 71 15.05 -16.78 -22.93
CA MET A 71 15.50 -17.90 -23.77
C MET A 71 15.01 -17.81 -25.22
N ASN A 72 14.00 -16.97 -25.48
CA ASN A 72 13.40 -16.78 -26.80
C ASN A 72 13.88 -15.49 -27.50
N GLU A 73 14.53 -14.59 -26.76
CA GLU A 73 15.46 -13.59 -27.30
C GLU A 73 16.84 -14.21 -27.54
#